data_AF-A0A8S3CSF1-F1
#
_entry.id   AF-A0A8S3CSF1-F1
#
_cell.length_a   1.000
_cell.length_b   1.000
_cell.length_c   1.000
_cell.angle_alpha   90.00
_cell.angle_beta   90.00
_cell.angle_gamma   90.00
#
_symmetry.space_group_name_H-M   'P 1'
#
loop_
_entity.id
_entity.type
_entity.pdbx_description
1 polymer ?
#
loop_
_entity_poly.entity_id
_entity_poly.type
_entity_poly.pdbx_seq_one_letter_code
_entity_poly.pdbx_strand_id
1 'polypeptide(L)'
;CRDLTFRVKGFLMVKVVKTSSPKVAIACVISTMCSFNGEYQHINPSTQVALFSVCLDNCTSIKNIKWNIYKGLMNLSTDIVKWTQMNNSQDSFFFGMSTSNFTATNKLFLENSQVHYWRFEAVYTFVTKEISLSALNFIINRPPENGTCSISPRNGWTTDRTERIMLAFTSLPTLKIRLPANNGNTSLLMMMVHIRDMLDCMGEFYMEAPVVILDSTEINTLINVLQEPNKGATINPFVRLLASGYQNTVGQIIILIAQELNTMNKQNIETAVENGISAASISVSSLGSAGLHTSPIPLNMSIMNNYNQKLNILTNVRNYLMMFITNMTITTVNSIKLQASIVAQLTDATNQLTRTASELASFKCHQLSFALSEMAKKISYEDAQFAATLIAQCISNALTVRIFQMYSI
;
A
#
# COMPACT_ATOMS: atom_id res chain seq x y z
N CYS A 1 -16.62 -29.20 9.92
CA CYS A 1 -15.64 -28.29 10.55
C CYS A 1 -15.32 -28.84 11.93
N ARG A 2 -14.07 -29.29 12.18
CA ARG A 2 -13.65 -29.64 13.54
C ARG A 2 -13.21 -28.35 14.23
N ASP A 3 -13.86 -28.02 15.33
CA ASP A 3 -13.44 -26.94 16.23
C ASP A 3 -12.02 -27.25 16.75
N LEU A 4 -11.05 -26.49 16.24
CA LEU A 4 -9.72 -26.42 16.81
C LEU A 4 -9.78 -25.43 17.99
N THR A 5 -10.11 -25.94 19.18
CA THR A 5 -9.91 -25.20 20.43
C THR A 5 -8.42 -25.12 20.75
N PHE A 6 -7.80 -23.97 20.49
CA PHE A 6 -6.45 -23.68 20.95
C PHE A 6 -6.48 -23.37 22.45
N ARG A 7 -5.84 -24.21 23.27
CA ARG A 7 -5.57 -23.91 24.69
C ARG A 7 -4.22 -23.19 24.78
N VAL A 8 -4.24 -21.88 24.95
CA VAL A 8 -3.03 -21.10 25.25
C VAL A 8 -2.81 -21.12 26.76
N LYS A 9 -1.69 -21.70 27.21
CA LYS A 9 -1.21 -21.54 28.58
C LYS A 9 -0.41 -20.25 28.67
N GLY A 10 -1.00 -19.20 29.22
CA GLY A 10 -0.28 -17.99 29.62
C GLY A 10 0.33 -18.18 31.01
N PHE A 11 1.56 -17.73 31.20
CA PHE A 11 2.20 -17.67 32.51
C PHE A 11 2.20 -16.22 32.98
N LEU A 12 1.60 -15.95 34.15
CA LEU A 12 1.68 -14.65 34.80
C LEU A 12 2.92 -14.62 35.69
N MET A 13 3.96 -13.92 35.28
CA MET A 13 5.12 -13.68 36.13
C MET A 13 4.83 -12.49 37.07
N VAL A 14 4.54 -12.79 38.33
CA VAL A 14 4.34 -11.78 39.37
C VAL A 14 5.64 -11.58 40.13
N LYS A 15 6.29 -10.42 39.94
CA LYS A 15 7.44 -10.02 40.76
C LYS A 15 6.93 -9.26 41.97
N VAL A 16 6.92 -9.92 43.13
CA VAL A 16 6.58 -9.27 44.40
C VAL A 16 7.78 -8.44 44.87
N VAL A 17 7.70 -7.12 44.74
CA VAL A 17 8.74 -6.19 45.21
C VAL A 17 8.32 -5.69 46.59
N LYS A 18 9.28 -5.65 47.54
CA LYS A 18 9.06 -5.24 48.94
C LYS A 18 8.96 -3.71 49.11
N THR A 19 8.29 -3.06 48.17
CA THR A 19 8.05 -1.61 48.12
C THR A 19 6.55 -1.34 48.17
N SER A 20 6.14 -0.14 48.56
CA SER A 20 4.74 0.29 48.42
C SER A 20 4.28 0.08 46.97
N SER A 21 3.03 -0.37 46.81
CA SER A 21 2.43 -0.59 45.48
C SER A 21 2.61 0.67 44.62
N PRO A 22 3.10 0.54 43.36
CA PRO A 22 3.22 1.69 42.49
C PRO A 22 1.83 2.30 42.28
N LYS A 23 1.68 3.57 42.67
CA LYS A 23 0.42 4.32 42.54
C LYS A 23 0.11 4.72 41.09
N VAL A 24 1.06 4.50 40.19
CA VAL A 24 1.01 4.91 38.78
C VAL A 24 1.32 3.71 37.91
N ALA A 25 0.58 3.55 36.82
CA ALA A 25 0.86 2.63 35.74
C ALA A 25 0.98 3.38 34.42
N ILE A 26 1.69 2.79 33.46
CA ILE A 26 1.74 3.27 32.07
C ILE A 26 1.08 2.24 31.17
N ALA A 27 0.33 2.72 30.19
CA ALA A 27 -0.21 1.92 29.10
C ALA A 27 -0.03 2.64 27.76
N CYS A 28 -0.17 1.88 26.68
CA CYS A 28 -0.07 2.40 25.31
C CYS A 28 -1.46 2.74 24.80
N VAL A 29 -1.57 3.82 24.04
CA VAL A 29 -2.81 4.17 23.32
C VAL A 29 -3.16 3.09 22.30
N ILE A 30 -2.14 2.50 21.66
CA ILE A 30 -2.27 1.33 20.80
C ILE A 30 -1.97 0.08 21.63
N SER A 31 -3.00 -0.70 21.96
CA SER A 31 -2.89 -1.84 22.87
C SER A 31 -1.87 -2.90 22.43
N THR A 32 -1.68 -3.09 21.12
CA THR A 32 -0.71 -4.04 20.57
C THR A 32 0.74 -3.62 20.84
N MET A 33 1.06 -2.32 20.94
CA MET A 33 2.41 -1.86 21.31
C MET A 33 2.77 -2.19 22.76
N CYS A 34 1.76 -2.28 23.63
CA CYS A 34 1.93 -2.65 25.04
C CYS A 34 1.69 -4.14 25.32
N SER A 35 1.53 -4.97 24.29
CA SER A 35 1.41 -6.41 24.48
C SER A 35 2.73 -6.94 25.06
N PHE A 36 2.65 -7.59 26.21
CA PHE A 36 3.83 -8.05 26.94
C PHE A 36 4.55 -9.15 26.13
N ASN A 37 5.81 -8.90 25.77
CA ASN A 37 6.66 -9.86 25.05
C ASN A 37 7.94 -10.19 25.84
N GLY A 38 7.86 -10.20 27.17
CA GLY A 38 9.03 -10.30 28.06
C GLY A 38 9.41 -8.95 28.66
N GLU A 39 10.70 -8.69 28.87
CA GLU A 39 11.18 -7.46 29.55
C GLU A 39 11.09 -6.19 28.67
N TYR A 40 10.94 -6.34 27.35
CA TYR A 40 10.90 -5.24 26.39
C TYR A 40 9.71 -5.38 25.44
N GLN A 41 9.13 -4.25 25.07
CA GLN A 41 8.15 -4.12 23.99
C GLN A 41 8.86 -3.74 22.69
N HIS A 42 8.43 -4.25 21.56
CA HIS A 42 9.07 -3.92 20.29
C HIS A 42 8.39 -2.72 19.62
N ILE A 43 9.18 -1.78 19.09
CA ILE A 43 8.67 -0.61 18.33
C ILE A 43 9.23 -0.62 16.92
N ASN A 44 8.36 -0.40 15.93
CA ASN A 44 8.78 -0.03 14.60
C ASN A 44 9.30 1.44 14.60
N PRO A 45 10.56 1.71 14.21
CA PRO A 45 11.14 3.05 14.30
C PRO A 45 10.43 4.11 13.45
N SER A 46 9.65 3.72 12.44
CA SER A 46 8.84 4.67 11.64
C SER A 46 7.55 5.11 12.35
N THR A 47 7.18 4.47 13.46
CA THR A 47 5.96 4.74 14.21
C THR A 47 6.20 5.67 15.40
N GLN A 48 5.19 6.45 15.75
CA GLN A 48 5.19 7.23 16.99
C GLN A 48 4.81 6.34 18.18
N VAL A 49 5.33 6.66 19.36
CA VAL A 49 4.96 5.98 20.61
C VAL A 49 4.04 6.90 21.39
N ALA A 50 2.77 6.50 21.52
CA ALA A 50 1.78 7.22 22.32
C ALA A 50 1.44 6.43 23.58
N LEU A 51 1.75 7.00 24.73
CA LEU A 51 1.57 6.43 26.06
C LEU A 51 0.62 7.30 26.87
N PHE A 52 -0.04 6.69 27.83
CA PHE A 52 -0.69 7.40 28.90
C PHE A 52 -0.32 6.77 30.23
N SER A 53 -0.20 7.62 31.23
CA SER A 53 -0.02 7.22 32.62
C SER A 53 -1.33 7.39 33.36
N VAL A 54 -1.68 6.40 34.18
CA VAL A 54 -2.90 6.37 34.97
C VAL A 54 -2.53 6.13 36.42
N CYS A 55 -3.21 6.84 37.33
CA CYS A 55 -3.12 6.50 38.72
C CYS A 55 -4.04 5.32 39.06
N LEU A 56 -3.51 4.35 39.78
CA LEU A 56 -4.24 3.14 40.18
C LEU A 56 -5.03 3.30 41.50
N ASP A 57 -4.68 4.31 42.30
CA ASP A 57 -5.28 4.60 43.62
C ASP A 57 -5.96 5.99 43.63
N ASN A 58 -6.39 6.44 44.82
CA ASN A 58 -7.00 7.75 45.01
C ASN A 58 -5.97 8.90 44.92
N CYS A 59 -5.58 9.28 43.69
CA CYS A 59 -4.60 10.34 43.42
C CYS A 59 -5.19 11.76 43.40
N THR A 60 -5.87 12.17 44.48
CA THR A 60 -6.50 13.51 44.59
C THR A 60 -5.52 14.66 44.79
N SER A 61 -4.20 14.40 44.80
CA SER A 61 -3.18 15.39 45.18
C SER A 61 -1.93 15.31 44.30
N ILE A 62 -2.09 15.13 42.99
CA ILE A 62 -0.98 15.20 42.03
C ILE A 62 -0.52 16.66 41.92
N LYS A 63 0.75 16.91 42.23
CA LYS A 63 1.38 18.23 42.09
C LYS A 63 1.99 18.41 40.70
N ASN A 64 2.67 17.38 40.20
CA ASN A 64 3.34 17.44 38.91
C ASN A 64 3.42 16.04 38.28
N ILE A 65 3.36 15.98 36.96
CA ILE A 65 3.66 14.81 36.16
C ILE A 65 4.86 15.16 35.30
N LYS A 66 5.82 14.25 35.17
CA LYS A 66 6.99 14.41 34.31
C LYS A 66 7.30 13.10 33.62
N TRP A 67 7.68 13.17 32.35
CA TRP A 67 8.28 12.05 31.63
C TRP A 67 9.81 12.18 31.57
N ASN A 68 10.50 11.10 31.90
CA ASN A 68 11.93 10.93 31.68
C ASN A 68 12.14 9.89 30.57
N ILE A 69 13.00 10.23 29.61
CA ILE A 69 13.31 9.37 28.47
C ILE A 69 14.77 8.95 28.57
N TYR A 70 15.03 7.66 28.40
CA TYR A 70 16.37 7.09 28.50
C TYR A 70 16.74 6.34 27.23
N LYS A 71 17.99 6.52 26.81
CA LYS A 71 18.66 5.71 25.80
C LYS A 71 19.36 4.55 26.50
N GLY A 72 19.19 3.34 26.01
CA GLY A 72 19.81 2.14 26.56
C GLY A 72 20.96 1.65 25.69
N LEU A 73 22.07 1.27 26.33
CA LEU A 73 23.17 0.55 25.69
C LEU A 73 23.29 -0.83 26.33
N MET A 74 23.17 -1.88 25.52
CA MET A 74 23.31 -3.27 25.98
C MET A 74 24.77 -3.59 26.27
N ASN A 75 25.07 -4.04 27.48
CA ASN A 75 26.38 -4.55 27.80
C ASN A 75 26.45 -6.05 27.49
N LEU A 76 27.10 -6.39 26.36
CA LEU A 76 27.21 -7.74 25.80
C LEU A 76 27.78 -8.78 26.78
N SER A 77 28.51 -8.36 27.82
CA SER A 77 29.09 -9.28 28.81
C SER A 77 28.14 -9.65 29.95
N THR A 78 27.10 -8.85 30.19
CA THR A 78 26.22 -8.99 31.36
C THR A 78 24.75 -9.15 31.00
N ASP A 79 24.40 -8.97 29.73
CA ASP A 79 23.02 -8.87 29.23
C ASP A 79 22.15 -7.84 29.97
N ILE A 80 22.77 -6.81 30.55
CA ILE A 80 22.09 -5.71 31.24
C ILE A 80 22.18 -4.45 30.37
N VAL A 81 21.03 -3.78 30.21
CA VAL A 81 20.96 -2.47 29.53
C VAL A 81 21.31 -1.35 30.51
N LYS A 82 22.34 -0.58 30.18
CA LYS A 82 22.70 0.65 30.88
C LYS A 82 21.88 1.82 30.33
N TRP A 83 21.14 2.49 31.19
CA TRP A 83 20.27 3.61 30.84
C TRP A 83 20.97 4.96 31.03
N THR A 84 20.93 5.80 30.01
CA THR A 84 21.39 7.19 30.04
C THR A 84 20.22 8.11 29.74
N GLN A 85 19.89 9.02 30.65
CA GLN A 85 18.79 9.96 30.47
C GLN A 85 19.10 10.93 29.33
N MET A 86 18.11 11.22 28.49
CA MET A 86 18.22 12.27 27.50
C MET A 86 18.13 13.65 28.16
N ASN A 87 18.97 14.57 27.69
CA ASN A 87 18.81 15.98 28.02
C ASN A 87 17.61 16.51 27.24
N ASN A 88 16.55 16.89 27.95
CA ASN A 88 15.23 17.28 27.43
C ASN A 88 15.21 18.62 26.66
N SER A 89 16.30 19.05 26.03
CA SER A 89 16.41 20.35 25.34
C SER A 89 15.93 20.32 23.88
N GLN A 90 15.31 19.22 23.42
CA GLN A 90 14.79 19.08 22.06
C GLN A 90 13.27 18.90 22.09
N ASP A 91 12.54 20.02 22.12
CA ASP A 91 11.06 20.07 22.15
C ASP A 91 10.40 19.45 20.91
N SER A 92 11.15 19.15 19.84
CA SER A 92 10.60 18.62 18.58
C SER A 92 10.22 17.13 18.62
N PHE A 93 10.72 16.36 19.60
CA PHE A 93 10.48 14.92 19.66
C PHE A 93 9.31 14.50 20.55
N PHE A 94 8.90 15.37 21.47
CA PHE A 94 8.03 14.97 22.57
C PHE A 94 6.84 15.91 22.72
N PHE A 95 5.66 15.32 22.91
CA PHE A 95 4.45 16.04 23.30
C PHE A 95 3.96 15.51 24.64
N GLY A 96 3.46 16.40 25.50
CA GLY A 96 2.87 15.99 26.78
C GLY A 96 3.88 15.55 27.84
N MET A 97 5.13 16.06 27.79
CA MET A 97 6.19 15.76 28.76
C MET A 97 5.80 16.04 30.23
N SER A 98 4.83 16.93 30.45
CA SER A 98 4.31 17.31 31.77
C SER A 98 2.86 16.87 32.02
N THR A 99 2.32 15.99 31.18
CA THR A 99 0.92 15.53 31.26
C THR A 99 0.81 14.02 31.40
N SER A 100 -0.38 13.53 31.74
CA SER A 100 -0.64 12.09 31.83
C SER A 100 -0.51 11.39 30.47
N ASN A 101 -0.91 12.07 29.39
CA ASN A 101 -0.72 11.63 28.01
C ASN A 101 0.64 12.09 27.50
N PHE A 102 1.37 11.21 26.82
CA PHE A 102 2.69 11.47 26.29
C PHE A 102 2.84 10.85 24.91
N THR A 103 3.48 11.59 23.99
CA THR A 103 3.81 11.08 22.67
C THR A 103 5.26 11.37 22.34
N ALA A 104 6.00 10.34 21.95
CA ALA A 104 7.27 10.47 21.26
C ALA A 104 7.05 10.30 19.75
N THR A 105 7.52 11.26 18.95
CA THR A 105 7.43 11.20 17.50
C THR A 105 8.40 10.17 16.92
N ASN A 106 8.11 9.67 15.72
CA ASN A 106 9.01 8.75 15.03
C ASN A 106 10.40 9.35 14.74
N LYS A 107 10.51 10.68 14.63
CA LYS A 107 11.78 11.39 14.48
C LYS A 107 12.80 11.04 15.57
N LEU A 108 12.34 10.80 16.80
CA LEU A 108 13.20 10.38 17.90
C LEU A 108 14.02 9.14 17.51
N PHE A 109 13.36 8.15 16.93
CA PHE A 109 13.97 6.87 16.59
C PHE A 109 14.76 6.96 15.28
N LEU A 110 14.26 7.70 14.30
CA LEU A 110 14.92 7.89 13.01
C LEU A 110 16.24 8.68 13.15
N GLU A 111 16.26 9.74 13.95
CA GLU A 111 17.47 10.57 14.18
C GLU A 111 18.44 9.95 15.18
N ASN A 112 18.03 8.91 15.91
CA ASN A 112 18.88 8.16 16.85
C ASN A 112 18.94 6.68 16.49
N SER A 113 19.13 6.37 15.21
CA SER A 113 19.10 5.00 14.66
C SER A 113 20.11 4.03 15.30
N GLN A 114 21.18 4.55 15.90
CA GLN A 114 22.16 3.78 16.67
C GLN A 114 21.64 3.28 18.03
N VAL A 115 20.52 3.80 18.54
CA VAL A 115 19.97 3.45 19.86
C VAL A 115 18.87 2.40 19.69
N HIS A 116 19.14 1.19 20.16
CA HIS A 116 18.19 0.08 20.05
C HIS A 116 17.28 -0.07 21.27
N TYR A 117 17.65 0.46 22.43
CA TYR A 117 16.88 0.30 23.66
C TYR A 117 16.39 1.65 24.16
N TRP A 118 15.12 1.71 24.53
CA TRP A 118 14.46 2.93 24.98
C TRP A 118 13.68 2.66 26.25
N ARG A 119 13.67 3.62 27.16
CA ARG A 119 12.83 3.56 28.36
C ARG A 119 12.09 4.87 28.54
N PHE A 120 10.78 4.76 28.72
CA PHE A 120 9.89 5.87 29.01
C PHE A 120 9.39 5.72 30.44
N GLU A 121 9.70 6.69 31.28
CA GLU A 121 9.37 6.68 32.70
C GLU A 121 8.46 7.85 33.05
N ALA A 122 7.30 7.53 33.62
CA ALA A 122 6.38 8.51 34.16
C ALA A 122 6.67 8.72 35.65
N VAL A 123 6.83 9.98 36.03
CA VAL A 123 7.15 10.43 37.37
C VAL A 123 6.02 11.31 37.88
N TYR A 124 5.34 10.86 38.93
CA TYR A 124 4.31 11.63 39.60
C TYR A 124 4.86 12.16 40.90
N THR A 125 4.81 13.48 41.08
CA THR A 125 5.08 14.13 42.35
C THR A 125 3.75 14.49 42.99
N PHE A 126 3.52 14.07 44.23
CA PHE A 126 2.32 14.41 44.99
C PHE A 126 2.55 15.65 45.87
N VAL A 127 1.46 16.29 46.32
CA VAL A 127 1.52 17.45 47.24
C VAL A 127 2.26 17.12 48.53
N THR A 128 2.14 15.88 49.01
CA THR A 128 2.87 15.33 50.18
C THR A 128 4.38 15.12 49.94
N LYS A 129 4.89 15.48 48.76
CA LYS A 129 6.26 15.23 48.28
C LYS A 129 6.61 13.75 48.08
N GLU A 130 5.62 12.86 48.15
CA GLU A 130 5.79 11.47 47.69
C GLU A 130 6.02 11.44 46.18
N ILE A 131 6.86 10.51 45.72
CA ILE A 131 7.15 10.29 44.30
C ILE A 131 6.73 8.86 43.95
N SER A 132 5.91 8.72 42.91
CA SER A 132 5.60 7.41 42.31
C SER A 132 6.14 7.35 40.89
N LEU A 133 6.72 6.21 40.54
CA LEU A 133 7.38 5.97 39.26
C LEU A 133 6.76 4.76 38.58
N SER A 134 6.63 4.83 37.26
CA SER A 134 6.35 3.69 36.40
C SER A 134 7.17 3.82 35.13
N ALA A 135 7.61 2.70 34.54
CA ALA A 135 8.38 2.72 33.31
C ALA A 135 7.98 1.61 32.36
N LEU A 136 8.09 1.90 31.06
CA LEU A 136 8.02 0.92 29.98
C LEU A 136 9.33 0.93 29.21
N ASN A 137 9.84 -0.28 28.95
CA ASN A 137 11.05 -0.48 28.18
C ASN A 137 10.68 -0.99 26.80
N PHE A 138 11.37 -0.46 25.80
CA PHE A 138 11.20 -0.82 24.43
C PHE A 138 12.53 -1.18 23.76
N ILE A 139 12.45 -2.03 22.75
CA ILE A 139 13.53 -2.34 21.82
C ILE A 139 13.08 -1.98 20.40
N ILE A 140 13.97 -1.35 19.63
CA ILE A 140 13.72 -1.06 18.22
C ILE A 140 13.67 -2.37 17.47
N ASN A 141 12.54 -2.61 16.84
CA ASN A 141 12.36 -3.75 15.97
C ASN A 141 13.10 -3.49 14.67
N ARG A 142 14.02 -4.40 14.32
CA ARG A 142 14.76 -4.31 13.06
C ARG A 142 13.94 -4.91 11.94
N PRO A 143 14.14 -4.47 10.69
CA PRO A 143 13.58 -5.16 9.54
C PRO A 143 13.93 -6.66 9.56
N PRO A 144 13.09 -7.53 8.97
CA PRO A 144 13.41 -8.94 8.85
C PRO A 144 14.77 -9.16 8.19
N GLU A 145 15.71 -9.75 8.93
CA GLU A 145 17.06 -10.12 8.46
C GLU A 145 17.11 -11.63 8.15
N ASN A 146 18.06 -12.07 7.32
CA ASN A 146 18.28 -13.48 6.90
C ASN A 146 17.28 -14.09 5.89
N GLY A 147 16.35 -13.31 5.35
CA GLY A 147 15.58 -13.71 4.16
C GLY A 147 16.43 -13.58 2.89
N THR A 148 16.37 -14.55 1.98
CA THR A 148 16.94 -14.42 0.64
C THR A 148 15.83 -14.41 -0.41
N CYS A 149 15.87 -13.43 -1.31
CA CYS A 149 15.08 -13.42 -2.53
C CYS A 149 16.05 -13.56 -3.71
N SER A 150 15.87 -14.57 -4.56
CA SER A 150 16.67 -14.76 -5.75
C SER A 150 15.80 -14.83 -6.99
N ILE A 151 16.20 -14.05 -8.00
CA ILE A 151 15.71 -14.14 -9.37
C ILE A 151 16.95 -14.19 -10.26
N SER A 152 16.90 -15.03 -11.29
CA SER A 152 17.95 -15.18 -12.28
C SER A 152 17.30 -15.02 -13.66
N PRO A 153 17.85 -14.19 -14.57
CA PRO A 153 19.05 -13.36 -14.48
C PRO A 153 18.84 -11.94 -13.90
N ARG A 154 19.92 -11.14 -13.82
CA ARG A 154 20.09 -9.90 -13.02
C ARG A 154 20.49 -8.68 -13.87
N ASN A 155 19.64 -7.65 -14.04
CA ASN A 155 19.97 -6.27 -14.47
C ASN A 155 18.95 -5.16 -13.98
N GLY A 156 19.45 -4.00 -13.47
CA GLY A 156 18.94 -2.59 -13.46
C GLY A 156 17.77 -2.11 -12.55
N TRP A 157 17.71 -0.79 -12.25
CA TRP A 157 16.83 -0.13 -11.23
C TRP A 157 16.28 1.28 -11.62
N THR A 158 15.13 1.68 -11.03
CA THR A 158 14.54 3.04 -11.06
C THR A 158 14.09 3.46 -9.65
N THR A 159 14.12 4.77 -9.37
CA THR A 159 13.78 5.33 -8.05
C THR A 159 12.39 5.98 -7.99
N ASP A 160 11.67 6.09 -9.11
CA ASP A 160 10.36 6.73 -9.14
C ASP A 160 9.30 5.87 -8.41
N ARG A 161 8.61 6.47 -7.44
CA ARG A 161 7.58 5.81 -6.63
C ARG A 161 6.20 5.88 -7.29
N THR A 162 5.99 6.80 -8.22
CA THR A 162 4.71 7.03 -8.89
C THR A 162 4.40 5.99 -9.96
N GLU A 163 5.43 5.33 -10.48
CA GLU A 163 5.31 4.24 -11.47
C GLU A 163 5.10 2.87 -10.83
N ARG A 164 5.03 2.79 -9.49
CA ARG A 164 4.95 1.51 -8.77
C ARG A 164 3.54 0.94 -8.83
N ILE A 165 3.45 -0.32 -9.25
CA ILE A 165 2.23 -1.12 -9.20
C ILE A 165 2.39 -2.31 -8.27
N MET A 166 1.32 -2.66 -7.56
CA MET A 166 1.31 -3.88 -6.76
C MET A 166 0.81 -5.06 -7.60
N LEU A 167 1.62 -6.10 -7.74
CA LEU A 167 1.27 -7.31 -8.49
C LEU A 167 0.60 -8.37 -7.62
N ALA A 168 1.05 -8.56 -6.38
CA ALA A 168 0.59 -9.63 -5.51
C ALA A 168 0.98 -9.42 -4.06
N PHE A 169 0.35 -10.17 -3.15
CA PHE A 169 0.74 -10.28 -1.74
C PHE A 169 0.50 -11.68 -1.19
N THR A 170 1.17 -12.04 -0.11
CA THR A 170 0.91 -13.29 0.60
C THR A 170 1.39 -13.19 2.04
N SER A 171 0.78 -13.97 2.92
CA SER A 171 1.31 -14.26 4.27
C SER A 171 2.12 -15.56 4.32
N LEU A 172 2.17 -16.31 3.22
CA LEU A 172 2.96 -17.53 3.07
C LEU A 172 4.37 -17.20 2.58
N PRO A 173 5.39 -18.01 2.94
CA PRO A 173 6.78 -17.76 2.54
C PRO A 173 7.04 -17.99 1.04
N THR A 174 6.06 -18.50 0.29
CA THR A 174 6.17 -18.73 -1.15
C THR A 174 5.09 -17.97 -1.90
N LEU A 175 5.51 -17.27 -2.96
CA LEU A 175 4.64 -16.47 -3.82
C LEU A 175 4.95 -16.79 -5.28
N LYS A 176 3.92 -17.11 -6.06
CA LYS A 176 4.02 -17.24 -7.52
C LYS A 176 3.50 -15.97 -8.18
N ILE A 177 4.33 -15.36 -9.02
CA ILE A 177 4.01 -14.13 -9.74
C ILE A 177 4.06 -14.36 -11.25
N ARG A 178 3.14 -13.73 -11.96
CA ARG A 178 3.15 -13.58 -13.43
C ARG A 178 3.57 -12.16 -13.73
N LEU A 179 4.56 -12.01 -14.60
CA LEU A 179 5.21 -10.73 -14.88
C LEU A 179 4.68 -10.12 -16.18
N PRO A 180 4.57 -8.78 -16.25
CA PRO A 180 4.27 -8.06 -17.49
C PRO A 180 5.27 -8.46 -18.55
N ALA A 181 4.85 -8.48 -19.81
CA ALA A 181 5.77 -8.69 -20.90
C ALA A 181 6.22 -7.35 -21.50
N ASN A 182 7.42 -7.35 -22.07
CA ASN A 182 8.12 -6.21 -22.64
C ASN A 182 7.88 -6.12 -24.16
N ASN A 183 7.80 -4.90 -24.68
CA ASN A 183 7.63 -4.60 -26.10
C ASN A 183 8.70 -3.63 -26.68
N GLY A 184 9.87 -3.46 -26.05
CA GLY A 184 10.96 -2.63 -26.61
C GLY A 184 12.37 -2.75 -25.97
N ASN A 185 13.32 -1.96 -26.50
CA ASN A 185 14.77 -2.03 -26.25
C ASN A 185 15.26 -1.47 -24.89
N THR A 186 14.41 -0.91 -24.04
CA THR A 186 14.78 -0.54 -22.65
C THR A 186 14.11 -1.52 -21.69
N SER A 187 14.91 -2.44 -21.18
CA SER A 187 14.59 -3.86 -21.15
C SER A 187 14.43 -4.45 -19.76
N LEU A 188 13.95 -3.71 -18.75
CA LEU A 188 14.01 -4.20 -17.36
C LEU A 188 12.71 -3.90 -16.61
N LEU A 189 12.00 -4.98 -16.24
CA LEU A 189 10.99 -4.90 -15.20
C LEU A 189 11.72 -4.75 -13.86
N MET A 190 11.36 -3.74 -13.09
CA MET A 190 12.01 -3.49 -11.81
C MET A 190 11.09 -3.98 -10.73
N MET A 191 11.52 -4.99 -10.00
CA MET A 191 10.70 -5.61 -8.97
C MET A 191 11.20 -5.25 -7.59
N MET A 192 10.25 -5.02 -6.69
CA MET A 192 10.50 -4.75 -5.29
C MET A 192 9.63 -5.69 -4.47
N VAL A 193 10.25 -6.39 -3.51
CA VAL A 193 9.55 -7.20 -2.52
C VAL A 193 9.62 -6.49 -1.19
N HIS A 194 8.46 -6.28 -0.59
CA HIS A 194 8.35 -5.86 0.79
C HIS A 194 8.09 -7.09 1.66
N ILE A 195 9.03 -7.40 2.55
CA ILE A 195 8.82 -8.39 3.60
C ILE A 195 8.54 -7.61 4.87
N ARG A 196 7.36 -7.85 5.45
CA ARG A 196 6.93 -7.21 6.70
C ARG A 196 6.79 -8.27 7.78
N ASP A 197 7.22 -7.93 8.99
CA ASP A 197 6.93 -8.75 10.16
C ASP A 197 5.59 -8.37 10.82
N MET A 198 5.29 -8.99 11.96
CA MET A 198 4.05 -8.78 12.70
C MET A 198 3.93 -7.38 13.32
N LEU A 199 5.03 -6.62 13.37
CA LEU A 199 5.11 -5.26 13.91
C LEU A 199 5.21 -4.21 12.82
N ASP A 200 4.98 -4.61 11.57
CA ASP A 200 5.00 -3.78 10.37
C ASP A 200 6.38 -3.21 10.02
N CYS A 201 7.47 -3.75 10.59
CA CYS A 201 8.82 -3.41 10.12
C CYS A 201 9.03 -4.02 8.75
N MET A 202 9.43 -3.19 7.79
CA MET A 202 9.54 -3.56 6.38
C MET A 202 11.01 -3.68 5.97
N GLY A 203 11.38 -4.84 5.44
CA GLY A 203 12.56 -5.01 4.61
C GLY A 203 12.20 -4.81 3.14
N GLU A 204 12.91 -3.90 2.47
CA GLU A 204 12.79 -3.71 1.03
C GLU A 204 13.87 -4.53 0.31
N PHE A 205 13.44 -5.42 -0.57
CA PHE A 205 14.32 -6.24 -1.38
C PHE A 205 14.11 -5.88 -2.84
N TYR A 206 15.16 -5.30 -3.39
CA TYR A 206 15.28 -4.92 -4.78
C TYR A 206 15.59 -6.20 -5.57
N MET A 207 14.75 -6.52 -6.56
CA MET A 207 14.94 -7.64 -7.48
C MET A 207 15.10 -7.12 -8.92
N GLU A 208 16.15 -7.58 -9.58
CA GLU A 208 16.32 -7.37 -11.01
C GLU A 208 15.53 -8.44 -11.75
N ALA A 209 14.72 -8.06 -12.73
CA ALA A 209 13.83 -8.99 -13.41
C ALA A 209 14.44 -9.58 -14.69
N PRO A 210 13.97 -10.76 -15.10
CA PRO A 210 14.18 -11.25 -16.45
C PRO A 210 13.56 -10.30 -17.49
N VAL A 211 14.15 -10.26 -18.68
CA VAL A 211 13.46 -9.77 -19.88
C VAL A 211 12.32 -10.73 -20.16
N VAL A 212 11.09 -10.28 -19.92
CA VAL A 212 9.89 -11.06 -20.26
C VAL A 212 9.50 -10.64 -21.67
N ILE A 213 9.65 -11.52 -22.65
CA ILE A 213 9.25 -11.23 -24.03
C ILE A 213 7.76 -11.53 -24.18
N LEU A 214 7.03 -10.58 -24.76
CA LEU A 214 5.62 -10.72 -25.07
C LEU A 214 5.41 -11.78 -26.16
N ASP A 215 4.59 -12.79 -25.88
CA ASP A 215 3.98 -13.57 -26.96
C ASP A 215 2.78 -12.78 -27.49
N SER A 216 3.04 -11.93 -28.49
CA SER A 216 2.02 -11.12 -29.14
C SER A 216 0.89 -11.96 -29.76
N THR A 217 1.14 -13.24 -30.07
CA THR A 217 0.12 -14.14 -30.62
C THR A 217 -0.87 -14.59 -29.55
N GLU A 218 -0.42 -14.91 -28.34
CA GLU A 218 -1.30 -15.27 -27.22
C GLU A 218 -2.18 -14.09 -26.79
N ILE A 219 -1.63 -12.87 -26.77
CA ILE A 219 -2.38 -11.68 -26.37
C ILE A 219 -3.42 -11.29 -27.42
N ASN A 220 -3.06 -11.31 -28.71
CA ASN A 220 -4.04 -11.04 -29.76
C ASN A 220 -5.15 -12.11 -29.76
N THR A 221 -4.79 -13.37 -29.53
CA THR A 221 -5.77 -14.46 -29.37
C THR A 221 -6.66 -14.20 -28.16
N LEU A 222 -6.11 -13.75 -27.04
CA LEU A 222 -6.86 -13.38 -25.85
C LEU A 222 -7.82 -12.22 -26.11
N ILE A 223 -7.35 -11.14 -26.74
CA ILE A 223 -8.18 -9.98 -27.11
C ILE A 223 -9.35 -10.42 -27.97
N ASN A 224 -9.11 -11.27 -28.97
CA ASN A 224 -10.17 -11.81 -29.83
C ASN A 224 -11.19 -12.64 -29.03
N VAL A 225 -10.74 -13.45 -28.07
CA VAL A 225 -11.63 -14.22 -27.18
C VAL A 225 -12.45 -13.30 -26.26
N LEU A 226 -11.83 -12.24 -25.73
CA LEU A 226 -12.49 -11.29 -24.84
C LEU A 226 -13.49 -10.37 -25.57
N GLN A 227 -13.38 -10.22 -26.89
CA GLN A 227 -14.37 -9.52 -27.72
C GLN A 227 -15.64 -10.33 -27.96
N GLU A 228 -15.54 -11.67 -28.09
CA GLU A 228 -16.68 -12.57 -28.34
C GLU A 228 -16.89 -13.56 -27.18
N PRO A 229 -17.26 -13.09 -25.97
CA PRO A 229 -17.33 -13.94 -24.77
C PRO A 229 -18.30 -15.13 -24.91
N ASN A 230 -19.27 -15.04 -25.82
CA ASN A 230 -20.30 -16.07 -26.05
C ASN A 230 -19.88 -17.20 -27.01
N LYS A 231 -18.74 -17.11 -27.71
CA LYS A 231 -18.31 -18.10 -28.72
C LYS A 231 -17.13 -19.00 -28.31
N GLY A 232 -16.57 -18.83 -27.11
CA GLY A 232 -15.35 -19.54 -26.72
C GLY A 232 -15.03 -19.56 -25.23
N ALA A 233 -16.04 -19.61 -24.36
CA ALA A 233 -15.88 -19.56 -22.90
C ALA A 233 -15.02 -20.71 -22.30
N THR A 234 -14.71 -21.76 -23.06
CA THR A 234 -14.10 -22.99 -22.55
C THR A 234 -12.65 -23.28 -22.93
N ILE A 235 -12.00 -22.48 -23.81
CA ILE A 235 -10.69 -22.87 -24.38
C ILE A 235 -9.53 -21.96 -23.92
N ASN A 236 -9.76 -20.69 -23.57
CA ASN A 236 -8.66 -19.78 -23.23
C ASN A 236 -8.19 -19.92 -21.76
N PRO A 237 -6.88 -20.19 -21.50
CA PRO A 237 -6.36 -20.37 -20.14
C PRO A 237 -6.48 -19.11 -19.27
N PHE A 238 -6.40 -17.91 -19.83
CA PHE A 238 -6.54 -16.65 -19.08
C PHE A 238 -7.96 -16.42 -18.60
N VAL A 239 -8.98 -16.73 -19.41
CA VAL A 239 -10.38 -16.64 -18.97
C VAL A 239 -10.66 -17.57 -17.80
N ARG A 240 -10.09 -18.79 -17.84
CA ARG A 240 -10.13 -19.73 -16.70
C ARG A 240 -9.45 -19.19 -15.45
N LEU A 241 -8.32 -18.48 -15.61
CA LEU A 241 -7.61 -17.84 -14.49
C LEU A 241 -8.41 -16.65 -13.92
N LEU A 242 -9.08 -15.86 -14.76
CA LEU A 242 -9.98 -14.78 -14.34
C LEU A 242 -11.19 -15.34 -13.56
N ALA A 243 -11.73 -16.48 -14.00
CA ALA A 243 -12.81 -17.18 -13.33
C ALA A 243 -12.39 -17.84 -12.00
N SER A 244 -11.09 -17.89 -11.69
CA SER A 244 -10.59 -18.54 -10.47
C SER A 244 -11.00 -17.82 -9.17
N GLY A 245 -11.33 -16.52 -9.25
CA GLY A 245 -11.71 -15.69 -8.09
C GLY A 245 -10.56 -15.36 -7.12
N TYR A 246 -9.37 -15.96 -7.29
CA TYR A 246 -8.22 -15.69 -6.44
C TYR A 246 -7.63 -14.31 -6.77
N GLN A 247 -7.75 -13.36 -5.84
CA GLN A 247 -7.38 -11.95 -6.06
C GLN A 247 -5.99 -11.76 -6.66
N ASN A 248 -4.96 -12.46 -6.17
CA ASN A 248 -3.62 -12.38 -6.74
C ASN A 248 -3.56 -12.88 -8.18
N THR A 249 -4.23 -13.99 -8.49
CA THR A 249 -4.21 -14.55 -9.85
C THR A 249 -4.97 -13.63 -10.80
N VAL A 250 -6.19 -13.26 -10.44
CA VAL A 250 -7.03 -12.39 -11.26
C VAL A 250 -6.38 -11.01 -11.40
N GLY A 251 -5.87 -10.44 -10.31
CA GLY A 251 -5.21 -9.14 -10.30
C GLY A 251 -3.95 -9.08 -11.15
N GLN A 252 -3.08 -10.10 -11.06
CA GLN A 252 -1.93 -10.22 -11.95
C GLN A 252 -2.41 -10.24 -13.41
N ILE A 253 -3.31 -11.16 -13.79
CA ILE A 253 -3.78 -11.26 -15.18
C ILE A 253 -4.37 -9.95 -15.70
N ILE A 254 -5.21 -9.25 -14.93
CA ILE A 254 -5.80 -7.99 -15.37
C ILE A 254 -4.71 -6.92 -15.55
N ILE A 255 -3.75 -6.80 -14.62
CA ILE A 255 -2.65 -5.82 -14.75
C ILE A 255 -1.84 -6.08 -16.02
N LEU A 256 -1.49 -7.33 -16.29
CA LEU A 256 -0.76 -7.72 -17.51
C LEU A 256 -1.47 -7.25 -18.77
N ILE A 257 -2.77 -7.58 -18.87
CA ILE A 257 -3.57 -7.21 -20.03
C ILE A 257 -3.72 -5.69 -20.11
N ALA A 258 -3.99 -5.02 -18.98
CA ALA A 258 -4.18 -3.57 -18.94
C ALA A 258 -2.95 -2.80 -19.43
N GLN A 259 -1.74 -3.22 -19.02
CA GLN A 259 -0.49 -2.62 -19.49
C GLN A 259 -0.29 -2.77 -20.99
N GLU A 260 -0.65 -3.94 -21.54
CA GLU A 260 -0.57 -4.16 -22.98
C GLU A 260 -1.62 -3.35 -23.74
N LEU A 261 -2.84 -3.25 -23.22
CA LEU A 261 -3.87 -2.35 -23.75
C LEU A 261 -3.42 -0.88 -23.73
N ASN A 262 -2.73 -0.44 -22.66
CA ASN A 262 -2.15 0.91 -22.56
C ASN A 262 -1.06 1.13 -23.63
N THR A 263 -0.22 0.13 -23.88
CA THR A 263 0.84 0.24 -24.89
C THR A 263 0.27 0.28 -26.31
N MET A 264 -0.64 -0.64 -26.64
CA MET A 264 -1.32 -0.63 -27.94
C MET A 264 -2.09 0.67 -28.15
N ASN A 265 -2.69 1.25 -27.10
CA ASN A 265 -3.33 2.57 -27.20
C ASN A 265 -2.32 3.64 -27.60
N LYS A 266 -1.17 3.72 -26.92
CA LYS A 266 -0.13 4.70 -27.21
C LYS A 266 0.36 4.58 -28.65
N GLN A 267 0.68 3.37 -29.10
CA GLN A 267 1.09 3.11 -30.49
C GLN A 267 0.01 3.47 -31.51
N ASN A 268 -1.27 3.19 -31.20
CA ASN A 268 -2.38 3.55 -32.08
C ASN A 268 -2.57 5.07 -32.18
N ILE A 269 -2.36 5.82 -31.08
CA ILE A 269 -2.39 7.28 -31.09
C ILE A 269 -1.21 7.83 -31.92
N GLU A 270 0.01 7.35 -31.68
CA GLU A 270 1.21 7.76 -32.42
C GLU A 270 1.03 7.52 -33.92
N THR A 271 0.60 6.31 -34.29
CA THR A 271 0.30 5.94 -35.69
C THR A 271 -0.78 6.85 -36.29
N ALA A 272 -1.85 7.16 -35.55
CA ALA A 272 -2.91 8.05 -36.02
C ALA A 272 -2.40 9.47 -36.28
N VAL A 273 -1.56 9.99 -35.37
CA VAL A 273 -0.97 11.32 -35.48
C VAL A 273 0.03 11.40 -36.64
N GLU A 274 0.90 10.42 -36.80
CA GLU A 274 1.81 10.30 -37.95
C GLU A 274 1.06 10.27 -39.29
N ASN A 275 -0.14 9.68 -39.29
CA ASN A 275 -1.00 9.58 -40.46
C ASN A 275 -1.97 10.77 -40.63
N GLY A 276 -1.75 11.88 -39.92
CA GLY A 276 -2.44 13.15 -40.13
C GLY A 276 -3.72 13.37 -39.29
N ILE A 277 -4.02 12.52 -38.31
CA ILE A 277 -5.09 12.79 -37.34
C ILE A 277 -4.55 13.74 -36.27
N SER A 278 -5.22 14.88 -36.05
CA SER A 278 -4.83 15.82 -35.00
C SER A 278 -4.91 15.18 -33.61
N ALA A 279 -3.85 15.30 -32.81
CA ALA A 279 -3.86 14.85 -31.41
C ALA A 279 -5.01 15.48 -30.60
N ALA A 280 -5.41 16.71 -30.93
CA ALA A 280 -6.55 17.39 -30.29
C ALA A 280 -7.92 16.76 -30.65
N SER A 281 -8.02 16.03 -31.76
CA SER A 281 -9.24 15.28 -32.11
C SER A 281 -9.37 13.96 -31.33
N ILE A 282 -8.23 13.44 -30.86
CA ILE A 282 -8.10 12.22 -30.07
C ILE A 282 -8.16 12.50 -28.56
N SER A 283 -7.74 13.71 -28.13
CA SER A 283 -7.68 14.07 -26.72
C SER A 283 -9.05 14.06 -26.04
N VAL A 284 -9.03 13.67 -24.78
CA VAL A 284 -10.17 13.62 -23.89
C VAL A 284 -10.04 14.76 -22.91
N SER A 285 -11.02 15.65 -22.87
CA SER A 285 -11.10 16.72 -21.89
C SER A 285 -12.35 16.52 -21.04
N SER A 286 -12.21 16.65 -19.72
CA SER A 286 -13.31 16.61 -18.75
C SER A 286 -14.26 17.80 -18.90
N LEU A 287 -13.75 18.93 -19.38
CA LEU A 287 -14.56 20.03 -19.88
C LEU A 287 -14.81 19.74 -21.34
N GLY A 288 -16.06 19.60 -21.77
CA GLY A 288 -16.47 19.30 -23.14
C GLY A 288 -15.99 20.30 -24.20
N SER A 289 -14.69 20.37 -24.43
CA SER A 289 -14.10 20.98 -25.61
C SER A 289 -14.42 20.05 -26.76
N ALA A 290 -15.55 20.34 -27.42
CA ALA A 290 -15.71 20.04 -28.83
C ALA A 290 -14.37 20.34 -29.51
N GLY A 291 -13.81 19.36 -30.20
CA GLY A 291 -12.46 19.45 -30.77
C GLY A 291 -12.31 20.79 -31.48
N LEU A 292 -11.22 21.50 -31.16
CA LEU A 292 -10.83 22.70 -31.91
C LEU A 292 -10.54 22.27 -33.35
N HIS A 293 -11.59 22.28 -34.17
CA HIS A 293 -11.53 22.15 -35.62
C HIS A 293 -10.92 23.44 -36.18
N THR A 294 -9.61 23.59 -36.00
CA THR A 294 -8.83 24.64 -36.64
C THR A 294 -7.59 24.02 -37.27
N SER A 295 -7.79 23.14 -38.24
CA SER A 295 -6.78 22.86 -39.28
C SER A 295 -7.47 22.39 -40.56
N PRO A 296 -7.13 22.97 -41.72
CA PRO A 296 -7.77 22.70 -43.02
C PRO A 296 -7.20 21.43 -43.68
N ILE A 297 -6.83 20.41 -42.91
CA ILE A 297 -6.33 19.15 -43.46
C ILE A 297 -7.56 18.27 -43.73
N PRO A 298 -7.79 17.80 -44.96
CA PRO A 298 -8.87 16.87 -45.23
C PRO A 298 -8.64 15.61 -44.40
N LEU A 299 -9.53 15.37 -43.44
CA LEU A 299 -9.47 14.24 -42.54
C LEU A 299 -9.56 12.96 -43.38
N ASN A 300 -8.51 12.12 -43.34
CA ASN A 300 -8.55 10.84 -44.05
C ASN A 300 -9.52 9.90 -43.32
N MET A 301 -10.77 9.85 -43.81
CA MET A 301 -11.86 9.07 -43.21
C MET A 301 -11.52 7.58 -43.05
N SER A 302 -10.70 7.02 -43.93
CA SER A 302 -10.25 5.62 -43.82
C SER A 302 -9.38 5.40 -42.57
N ILE A 303 -8.47 6.34 -42.31
CA ILE A 303 -7.54 6.28 -41.17
C ILE A 303 -8.30 6.50 -39.85
N MET A 304 -9.25 7.44 -39.84
CA MET A 304 -10.13 7.69 -38.68
C MET A 304 -11.02 6.48 -38.39
N ASN A 305 -11.58 5.82 -39.41
CA ASN A 305 -12.36 4.59 -39.23
C ASN A 305 -11.51 3.44 -38.66
N ASN A 306 -10.30 3.24 -39.17
CA ASN A 306 -9.38 2.22 -38.65
C ASN A 306 -9.01 2.51 -37.17
N TYR A 307 -8.68 3.77 -36.85
CA TYR A 307 -8.41 4.19 -35.47
C TYR A 307 -9.60 3.91 -34.54
N ASN A 308 -10.82 4.31 -34.94
CA ASN A 308 -12.03 4.08 -34.15
C ASN A 308 -12.35 2.58 -33.97
N GLN A 309 -12.12 1.75 -34.99
CA GLN A 309 -12.28 0.31 -34.88
C GLN A 309 -11.34 -0.28 -33.82
N LYS A 310 -10.05 0.08 -33.86
CA LYS A 310 -9.07 -0.35 -32.84
C LYS A 310 -9.42 0.17 -31.45
N LEU A 311 -9.87 1.43 -31.36
CA LEU A 311 -10.29 2.03 -30.09
C LEU A 311 -11.47 1.25 -29.47
N ASN A 312 -12.48 0.91 -30.27
CA ASN A 312 -13.65 0.17 -29.83
C ASN A 312 -13.29 -1.25 -29.34
N ILE A 313 -12.38 -1.92 -30.04
CA ILE A 313 -11.83 -3.22 -29.62
C ILE A 313 -11.22 -3.14 -28.22
N LEU A 314 -10.30 -2.19 -27.99
CA LEU A 314 -9.60 -2.05 -26.73
C LEU A 314 -10.55 -1.64 -25.60
N THR A 315 -11.53 -0.80 -25.92
CA THR A 315 -12.61 -0.36 -25.02
C THR A 315 -13.47 -1.54 -24.53
N ASN A 316 -13.88 -2.44 -25.42
CA ASN A 316 -14.68 -3.62 -25.07
C ASN A 316 -13.94 -4.55 -24.11
N VAL A 317 -12.66 -4.79 -24.35
CA VAL A 317 -11.82 -5.61 -23.47
C VAL A 317 -11.71 -4.97 -22.07
N ARG A 318 -11.49 -3.65 -21.98
CA ARG A 318 -11.44 -2.95 -20.68
C ARG A 318 -12.75 -3.07 -19.90
N ASN A 319 -13.89 -2.85 -20.57
CA ASN A 319 -15.20 -2.98 -19.95
C ASN A 319 -15.39 -4.39 -19.36
N TYR A 320 -15.03 -5.42 -20.11
CA TYR A 320 -15.10 -6.80 -19.66
C TYR A 320 -14.22 -7.05 -18.42
N LEU A 321 -12.96 -6.60 -18.44
CA LEU A 321 -12.03 -6.77 -17.32
C LEU A 321 -12.48 -6.01 -16.07
N MET A 322 -13.09 -4.83 -16.23
CA MET A 322 -13.58 -4.01 -15.11
C MET A 322 -14.61 -4.76 -14.25
N MET A 323 -15.43 -5.63 -14.87
CA MET A 323 -16.43 -6.42 -14.15
C MET A 323 -15.81 -7.36 -13.11
N PHE A 324 -14.62 -7.92 -13.37
CA PHE A 324 -13.96 -8.83 -12.43
C PHE A 324 -13.51 -8.14 -11.15
N ILE A 325 -13.20 -6.84 -11.21
CA ILE A 325 -12.72 -6.06 -10.06
C ILE A 325 -13.88 -5.71 -9.13
N THR A 326 -15.05 -5.42 -9.69
CA THR A 326 -16.24 -5.04 -8.92
C THR A 326 -16.64 -6.12 -7.92
N ASN A 327 -16.39 -7.39 -8.26
CA ASN A 327 -16.69 -8.55 -7.42
C ASN A 327 -15.54 -8.97 -6.47
N MET A 328 -14.37 -8.34 -6.54
CA MET A 328 -13.27 -8.66 -5.63
C MET A 328 -13.53 -8.16 -4.21
N THR A 329 -13.42 -9.06 -3.23
CA THR A 329 -13.57 -8.75 -1.81
C THR A 329 -12.43 -7.88 -1.29
N ILE A 330 -12.71 -6.94 -0.38
CA ILE A 330 -11.68 -6.10 0.23
C ILE A 330 -11.49 -6.58 1.68
N THR A 331 -10.39 -7.28 1.96
CA THR A 331 -10.16 -7.93 3.26
C THR A 331 -8.99 -7.34 4.04
N THR A 332 -8.00 -6.79 3.36
CA THR A 332 -6.75 -6.29 3.96
C THR A 332 -6.25 -5.06 3.21
N VAL A 333 -5.31 -4.32 3.80
CA VAL A 333 -4.64 -3.21 3.11
C VAL A 333 -3.94 -3.66 1.82
N ASN A 334 -3.38 -4.87 1.80
CA ASN A 334 -2.78 -5.45 0.59
C ASN A 334 -3.82 -5.72 -0.51
N SER A 335 -5.03 -6.13 -0.13
CA SER A 335 -6.16 -6.26 -1.06
C SER A 335 -6.57 -4.91 -1.64
N ILE A 336 -6.58 -3.85 -0.81
CA ILE A 336 -6.84 -2.47 -1.26
C ILE A 336 -5.77 -2.03 -2.27
N LYS A 337 -4.49 -2.16 -1.92
CA LYS A 337 -3.36 -1.77 -2.78
C LYS A 337 -3.34 -2.51 -4.12
N LEU A 338 -3.59 -3.82 -4.11
CA LEU A 338 -3.70 -4.62 -5.33
C LEU A 338 -4.86 -4.12 -6.19
N GLN A 339 -6.07 -4.02 -5.63
CA GLN A 339 -7.24 -3.59 -6.40
C GLN A 339 -7.12 -2.15 -6.92
N ALA A 340 -6.54 -1.25 -6.14
CA ALA A 340 -6.21 0.12 -6.55
C ALA A 340 -5.22 0.15 -7.73
N SER A 341 -4.22 -0.74 -7.71
CA SER A 341 -3.28 -0.90 -8.83
C SER A 341 -4.00 -1.36 -10.10
N ILE A 342 -4.91 -2.34 -9.99
CA ILE A 342 -5.66 -2.84 -11.15
C ILE A 342 -6.53 -1.74 -11.77
N VAL A 343 -7.33 -1.02 -10.97
CA VAL A 343 -8.22 0.04 -11.49
C VAL A 343 -7.44 1.23 -12.04
N ALA A 344 -6.31 1.61 -11.44
CA ALA A 344 -5.45 2.65 -12.01
C ALA A 344 -4.94 2.24 -13.40
N GLN A 345 -4.46 1.00 -13.56
CA GLN A 345 -3.98 0.49 -14.86
C GLN A 345 -5.09 0.38 -15.91
N LEU A 346 -6.29 -0.07 -15.53
CA LEU A 346 -7.44 -0.14 -16.44
C LEU A 346 -7.99 1.23 -16.84
N THR A 347 -7.72 2.28 -16.06
CA THR A 347 -8.23 3.63 -16.35
C THR A 347 -7.21 4.55 -16.99
N ASP A 348 -5.95 4.13 -17.11
CA ASP A 348 -4.86 4.95 -17.64
C ASP A 348 -5.10 5.49 -19.06
N ALA A 349 -5.59 4.64 -19.97
CA ALA A 349 -6.01 5.08 -21.30
C ALA A 349 -7.41 5.72 -21.27
N THR A 350 -7.48 7.00 -20.87
CA THR A 350 -8.73 7.75 -20.70
C THR A 350 -9.57 7.87 -21.97
N ASN A 351 -8.96 7.81 -23.16
CA ASN A 351 -9.64 7.78 -24.47
C ASN A 351 -10.39 6.48 -24.76
N GLN A 352 -10.19 5.44 -23.96
CA GLN A 352 -10.85 4.13 -24.06
C GLN A 352 -11.89 3.91 -22.96
N LEU A 353 -12.11 4.88 -22.08
CA LEU A 353 -13.06 4.73 -20.99
C LEU A 353 -14.48 5.05 -21.46
N THR A 354 -15.35 4.04 -21.40
CA THR A 354 -16.79 4.27 -21.53
C THR A 354 -17.37 4.87 -20.27
N ARG A 355 -18.56 5.47 -20.39
CA ARG A 355 -19.35 5.89 -19.22
C ARG A 355 -19.50 4.77 -18.18
N THR A 356 -19.84 3.56 -18.64
CA THR A 356 -20.00 2.40 -17.75
C THR A 356 -18.68 2.05 -17.04
N ALA A 357 -17.55 2.03 -17.76
CA ALA A 357 -16.25 1.80 -17.13
C ALA A 357 -15.91 2.88 -16.10
N SER A 358 -16.21 4.15 -16.38
CA SER A 358 -16.00 5.25 -15.44
C SER A 358 -16.87 5.13 -14.19
N GLU A 359 -18.14 4.76 -14.35
CA GLU A 359 -19.06 4.55 -13.23
C GLU A 359 -18.58 3.37 -12.36
N LEU A 360 -18.20 2.24 -12.97
CA LEU A 360 -17.66 1.08 -12.25
C LEU A 360 -16.33 1.39 -11.55
N ALA A 361 -15.42 2.10 -12.23
CA ALA A 361 -14.14 2.51 -11.65
C ALA A 361 -14.35 3.47 -10.48
N SER A 362 -15.20 4.49 -10.65
CA SER A 362 -15.52 5.46 -9.60
C SER A 362 -16.16 4.77 -8.38
N PHE A 363 -17.12 3.87 -8.62
CA PHE A 363 -17.74 3.07 -7.57
C PHE A 363 -16.69 2.23 -6.81
N LYS A 364 -15.81 1.54 -7.54
CA LYS A 364 -14.77 0.74 -6.91
C LYS A 364 -13.77 1.58 -6.13
N CYS A 365 -13.34 2.72 -6.67
CA CYS A 365 -12.39 3.62 -6.03
C CYS A 365 -12.98 4.28 -4.77
N HIS A 366 -14.29 4.56 -4.77
CA HIS A 366 -15.02 4.92 -3.55
C HIS A 366 -15.00 3.79 -2.49
N GLN A 367 -15.31 2.54 -2.88
CA GLN A 367 -15.24 1.40 -1.95
C GLN A 367 -13.84 1.19 -1.36
N LEU A 368 -12.80 1.32 -2.18
CA LEU A 368 -11.41 1.22 -1.74
C LEU A 368 -11.03 2.35 -0.79
N SER A 369 -11.48 3.58 -1.06
CA SER A 369 -11.24 4.74 -0.19
C SER A 369 -11.91 4.56 1.18
N PHE A 370 -13.17 4.10 1.19
CA PHE A 370 -13.90 3.82 2.43
C PHE A 370 -13.23 2.69 3.24
N ALA A 371 -12.83 1.60 2.58
CA ALA A 371 -12.12 0.52 3.25
C ALA A 371 -10.76 1.00 3.83
N LEU A 372 -10.07 1.89 3.10
CA LEU A 372 -8.81 2.47 3.56
C LEU A 372 -9.03 3.34 4.80
N SER A 373 -10.09 4.15 4.86
CA SER A 373 -10.40 4.99 6.03
C SER A 373 -10.71 4.14 7.27
N GLU A 374 -11.43 3.03 7.11
CA GLU A 374 -11.74 2.11 8.21
C GLU A 374 -10.47 1.41 8.75
N MET A 375 -9.47 1.17 7.88
CA MET A 375 -8.21 0.54 8.25
C MET A 375 -7.11 1.53 8.66
N ALA A 376 -7.32 2.84 8.51
CA ALA A 376 -6.28 3.87 8.62
C ALA A 376 -5.54 3.88 9.98
N LYS A 377 -6.19 3.44 11.07
CA LYS A 377 -5.58 3.37 12.41
C LYS A 377 -4.70 2.13 12.63
N LYS A 378 -4.67 1.18 11.68
CA LYS A 378 -4.04 -0.15 11.81
C LYS A 378 -3.00 -0.43 10.73
N ILE A 379 -2.67 0.56 9.91
CA ILE A 379 -1.76 0.41 8.76
C ILE A 379 -0.65 1.46 8.85
N SER A 380 0.49 1.17 8.21
CA SER A 380 1.58 2.13 8.07
C SER A 380 1.17 3.31 7.20
N TYR A 381 1.83 4.45 7.46
CA TYR A 381 1.71 5.64 6.63
C TYR A 381 2.05 5.35 5.15
N GLU A 382 3.10 4.56 4.90
CA GLU A 382 3.56 4.22 3.55
C GLU A 382 2.51 3.43 2.76
N ASP A 383 1.83 2.49 3.42
CA ASP A 383 0.76 1.69 2.81
C ASP A 383 -0.48 2.54 2.55
N ALA A 384 -0.82 3.45 3.46
CA ALA A 384 -1.91 4.40 3.28
C ALA A 384 -1.63 5.36 2.11
N GLN A 385 -0.40 5.90 2.04
CA GLN A 385 0.03 6.79 0.98
C GLN A 385 -0.01 6.09 -0.38
N PHE A 386 0.56 4.88 -0.49
CA PHE A 386 0.56 4.11 -1.73
C PHE A 386 -0.86 3.80 -2.23
N ALA A 387 -1.75 3.32 -1.35
CA ALA A 387 -3.14 3.05 -1.70
C ALA A 387 -3.86 4.34 -2.12
N ALA A 388 -3.70 5.43 -1.36
CA ALA A 388 -4.34 6.71 -1.64
C ALA A 388 -3.92 7.30 -2.99
N THR A 389 -2.63 7.22 -3.34
CA THR A 389 -2.12 7.69 -4.64
C THR A 389 -2.78 6.96 -5.80
N LEU A 390 -2.86 5.62 -5.75
CA LEU A 390 -3.48 4.83 -6.81
C LEU A 390 -5.01 5.06 -6.91
N ILE A 391 -5.68 5.22 -5.77
CA ILE A 391 -7.11 5.57 -5.74
C ILE A 391 -7.33 6.96 -6.34
N ALA A 392 -6.48 7.94 -6.01
CA ALA A 392 -6.56 9.28 -6.58
C ALA A 392 -6.32 9.27 -8.09
N GLN A 393 -5.35 8.48 -8.57
CA GLN A 393 -5.11 8.30 -10.00
C GLN A 393 -6.33 7.73 -10.71
N CYS A 394 -6.95 6.68 -10.17
CA CYS A 394 -8.19 6.12 -10.69
C CYS A 394 -9.30 7.17 -10.82
N ILE A 395 -9.54 7.96 -9.77
CA ILE A 395 -10.58 8.99 -9.76
C ILE A 395 -10.28 10.06 -10.80
N SER A 396 -9.02 10.53 -10.86
CA SER A 396 -8.58 11.49 -11.88
C SER A 396 -8.84 10.98 -13.30
N ASN A 397 -8.45 9.74 -13.58
CA ASN A 397 -8.68 9.10 -14.87
C ASN A 397 -10.18 8.99 -15.19
N ALA A 398 -11.00 8.55 -14.23
CA ALA A 398 -12.44 8.37 -14.41
C ALA A 398 -13.18 9.71 -14.63
N LEU A 399 -12.71 10.80 -14.03
CA LEU A 399 -13.24 12.16 -14.21
C LEU A 399 -12.77 12.82 -15.51
N THR A 400 -11.69 12.33 -16.11
CA THR A 400 -11.14 12.87 -17.36
C THR A 400 -11.92 12.39 -18.61
N VAL A 401 -12.94 11.53 -18.45
CA VAL A 401 -13.61 10.83 -19.56
C VAL A 401 -14.50 11.73 -20.42
N ARG A 402 -14.44 11.49 -21.74
CA ARG A 402 -15.26 12.17 -22.77
C ARG A 402 -16.71 11.82 -22.54
N ILE A 403 -17.55 12.83 -22.30
CA ILE A 403 -19.00 12.68 -22.45
C ILE A 403 -19.31 12.75 -23.94
N PHE A 404 -19.22 11.63 -24.66
CA PHE A 404 -19.93 11.51 -25.94
C PHE A 404 -21.41 11.29 -25.61
N GLN A 405 -22.24 12.31 -25.81
CA GLN A 405 -23.64 12.06 -26.10
C GLN A 405 -23.69 11.31 -27.43
N MET A 406 -23.87 9.99 -27.37
CA MET A 406 -24.39 9.26 -28.54
C MET A 406 -25.77 9.84 -28.82
N TYR A 407 -25.88 10.67 -29.85
CA TYR A 407 -27.15 10.84 -30.54
C TYR A 407 -27.52 9.45 -31.10
N SER A 408 -28.56 8.87 -30.52
CA SER A 408 -29.34 7.81 -31.13
C SER A 408 -29.74 8.25 -32.54
N ILE A 409 -29.34 7.48 -33.54
CA ILE A 409 -30.03 7.43 -34.84
C ILE A 409 -31.19 6.47 -34.70
#